data_AF-A0A933F9W9-F1
#
_entry.id   AF-A0A933F9W9-F1
#
_cell.length_a   1.000
_cell.length_b   1.000
_cell.length_c   1.000
_cell.angle_alpha   90.00
_cell.angle_beta   90.00
_cell.angle_gamma   90.00
#
_symmetry.space_group_name_H-M   'P 1'
#
loop_
_entity.id
_entity.type
_entity.pdbx_description
1 polymer ?
#
loop_
_entity_poly.entity_id
_entity_poly.type
_entity_poly.pdbx_seq_one_letter_code
_entity_poly.pdbx_strand_id
1 'polypeptide(L)'
;SSAFGDDKDRVLVKSSGELTYVASDIAYHRDKLRRGYTRLIDVWGADHHGYISRMKAAVAALGHDPACLTVLLVQIVRLLRAGEEVRMSKRTGDFISLQEVLEEVGPDACRYIFLTRRSDSHLDFDLEVAKAQSMENPVYYVQYVHARCASILREAEKAGVPPPAPDAPVDSLALPEELALLKQCTLLPEVVEAAAAALEPHRLPAYLQALATEFHGYYTRHRVLSNDPDLTTARLALVATVKQVVANALGLLGVAAPDRM
;
A
#
# COMPACT_ATOMS: atom_id res chain seq x y z
N SER A 1 32.03 -13.56 -7.14
CA SER A 1 33.02 -14.50 -7.69
C SER A 1 32.37 -15.87 -7.79
N SER A 2 32.78 -16.66 -8.78
CA SER A 2 32.32 -18.04 -8.98
C SER A 2 32.45 -18.90 -7.71
N ALA A 3 33.46 -18.63 -6.87
CA ALA A 3 33.67 -19.29 -5.58
C ALA A 3 32.53 -19.09 -4.55
N PHE A 4 31.69 -18.08 -4.73
CA PHE A 4 30.59 -17.73 -3.81
C PHE A 4 29.21 -17.83 -4.48
N GLY A 5 29.10 -18.54 -5.61
CA GLY A 5 27.83 -18.78 -6.30
C GLY A 5 27.42 -17.69 -7.30
N ASP A 6 28.33 -16.79 -7.70
CA ASP A 6 28.10 -15.90 -8.84
C ASP A 6 28.30 -16.65 -10.18
N ASP A 7 27.69 -16.17 -11.26
CA ASP A 7 27.83 -16.74 -12.62
C ASP A 7 29.24 -16.60 -13.21
N LYS A 8 29.99 -15.56 -12.80
CA LYS A 8 31.36 -15.29 -13.24
C LYS A 8 32.12 -14.41 -12.26
N ASP A 9 33.42 -14.31 -12.46
CA ASP A 9 34.25 -13.38 -11.70
C ASP A 9 34.05 -11.94 -12.17
N ARG A 10 33.93 -11.04 -11.19
CA ARG A 10 33.58 -9.63 -11.42
C ARG A 10 34.78 -8.75 -11.15
N VAL A 11 35.08 -7.88 -12.09
CA VAL A 11 36.11 -6.85 -11.94
C VAL A 11 35.59 -5.78 -10.98
N LEU A 12 36.30 -5.56 -9.88
CA LEU A 12 35.98 -4.52 -8.89
C LEU A 12 36.77 -3.22 -9.15
N VAL A 13 38.00 -3.35 -9.63
CA VAL A 13 38.89 -2.25 -9.99
C VAL A 13 39.33 -2.46 -11.44
N LYS A 14 39.09 -1.47 -12.29
CA LYS A 14 39.53 -1.48 -13.69
C LYS A 14 41.05 -1.36 -13.77
N SER A 15 41.63 -1.71 -14.92
CA SER A 15 43.07 -1.49 -15.18
C SER A 15 43.50 -0.03 -15.08
N SER A 16 42.57 0.92 -15.25
CA SER A 16 42.80 2.36 -15.05
C SER A 16 42.87 2.78 -13.56
N GLY A 17 42.59 1.88 -12.61
CA GLY A 17 42.51 2.18 -11.18
C GLY A 17 41.12 2.63 -10.70
N GLU A 18 40.18 2.88 -11.63
CA GLU A 18 38.81 3.26 -11.28
C GLU A 18 38.00 2.08 -10.71
N LEU A 19 37.12 2.36 -9.75
CA LEU A 19 36.17 1.39 -9.21
C LEU A 19 35.02 1.13 -10.19
N THR A 20 34.48 -0.09 -10.17
CA THR A 20 33.24 -0.42 -10.87
C THR A 20 32.02 -0.17 -9.97
N TYR A 21 30.82 -0.05 -10.57
CA TYR A 21 29.57 0.05 -9.80
C TYR A 21 29.39 -1.12 -8.82
N VAL A 22 29.83 -2.32 -9.23
CA VAL A 22 29.82 -3.51 -8.37
C VAL A 22 30.65 -3.29 -7.11
N ALA A 23 31.82 -2.66 -7.22
CA ALA A 23 32.65 -2.38 -6.04
C ALA A 23 31.95 -1.41 -5.07
N SER A 24 31.27 -0.38 -5.59
CA SER A 24 30.48 0.56 -4.79
C SER A 24 29.30 -0.12 -4.10
N ASP A 25 28.56 -0.98 -4.81
CA ASP A 25 27.42 -1.70 -4.25
C ASP A 25 27.84 -2.67 -3.13
N ILE A 26 28.96 -3.37 -3.33
CA ILE A 26 29.54 -4.26 -2.32
C ILE A 26 29.99 -3.44 -1.10
N ALA A 27 30.66 -2.32 -1.31
CA ALA A 27 31.10 -1.44 -0.23
C ALA A 27 29.91 -0.92 0.59
N TYR A 28 28.81 -0.58 -0.06
CA TYR A 28 27.59 -0.11 0.61
C TYR A 28 26.88 -1.22 1.38
N HIS A 29 26.80 -2.43 0.83
CA HIS A 29 26.27 -3.59 1.56
C HIS A 29 27.12 -3.94 2.78
N ARG A 30 28.45 -3.87 2.64
CA ARG A 30 29.38 -4.03 3.77
C ARG A 30 29.13 -2.99 4.85
N ASP A 31 28.90 -1.73 4.48
CA ASP A 31 28.57 -0.67 5.44
C ASP A 31 27.26 -0.96 6.18
N LYS A 32 26.18 -1.34 5.48
CA LYS A 32 24.91 -1.75 6.10
C LYS A 32 25.14 -2.88 7.12
N LEU A 33 25.90 -3.91 6.76
CA LEU A 33 26.18 -5.05 7.63
C LEU A 33 27.05 -4.65 8.84
N ARG A 34 28.05 -3.77 8.65
CA ARG A 34 28.87 -3.25 9.75
C ARG A 34 28.09 -2.38 10.74
N ARG A 35 27.01 -1.73 10.29
CA ARG A 35 26.07 -1.02 11.17
C ARG A 35 25.21 -1.96 12.03
N GLY A 36 25.29 -3.27 11.83
CA GLY A 36 24.60 -4.28 12.63
C GLY A 36 23.23 -4.71 12.08
N TYR A 37 22.85 -4.30 10.86
CA TYR A 37 21.61 -4.76 10.25
C TYR A 37 21.68 -6.23 9.87
N THR A 38 20.70 -7.01 10.33
CA THR A 38 20.61 -8.47 10.11
C THR A 38 19.68 -8.85 8.97
N ARG A 39 18.86 -7.91 8.48
CA ARG A 39 17.98 -8.07 7.34
C ARG A 39 18.13 -6.86 6.42
N LEU A 40 18.52 -7.10 5.18
CA LEU A 40 18.66 -6.11 4.12
C LEU A 40 17.53 -6.35 3.11
N ILE A 41 16.75 -5.31 2.82
CA ILE A 41 15.69 -5.36 1.81
C ILE A 41 16.01 -4.27 0.79
N ASP A 42 16.30 -4.71 -0.42
CA ASP A 42 16.57 -3.84 -1.56
C ASP A 42 15.38 -3.92 -2.52
N VAL A 43 14.95 -2.77 -3.06
CA VAL A 43 13.83 -2.67 -4.01
C VAL A 43 14.40 -2.16 -5.33
N TRP A 44 14.43 -3.00 -6.35
CA TRP A 44 15.04 -2.71 -7.65
C TRP A 44 14.04 -2.82 -8.79
N GLY A 45 14.36 -2.20 -9.94
CA GLY A 45 13.64 -2.45 -11.18
C GLY A 45 13.87 -3.89 -11.68
N ALA A 46 12.88 -4.46 -12.36
CA ALA A 46 12.93 -5.83 -12.89
C ALA A 46 14.12 -6.09 -13.84
N ASP A 47 14.65 -5.05 -14.48
CA ASP A 47 15.86 -5.08 -15.32
C ASP A 47 17.14 -5.47 -14.56
N HIS A 48 17.12 -5.39 -13.22
CA HIS A 48 18.23 -5.77 -12.34
C HIS A 48 18.18 -7.23 -11.86
N HIS A 49 17.27 -8.06 -12.39
CA HIS A 49 17.14 -9.47 -11.98
C HIS A 49 18.48 -10.25 -12.03
N GLY A 50 19.26 -10.08 -13.11
CA GLY A 50 20.57 -10.73 -13.26
C GLY A 50 21.66 -10.21 -12.30
N TYR A 51 21.37 -9.16 -11.52
CA TYR A 51 22.28 -8.59 -10.53
C TYR A 51 22.11 -9.21 -9.14
N ILE A 52 21.00 -9.92 -8.90
CA ILE A 52 20.66 -10.48 -7.58
C ILE A 52 21.68 -11.54 -7.15
N SER A 53 21.97 -12.52 -8.01
CA SER A 53 22.93 -13.59 -7.71
C SER A 53 24.31 -13.02 -7.37
N ARG A 54 24.74 -12.00 -8.13
CA ARG A 54 25.99 -11.27 -7.90
C ARG A 54 26.04 -10.63 -6.51
N MET A 55 24.99 -9.93 -6.10
CA MET A 55 24.97 -9.29 -4.79
C MET A 55 24.84 -10.28 -3.64
N LYS A 56 24.10 -11.38 -3.82
CA LYS A 56 24.08 -12.48 -2.85
C LYS A 56 25.46 -13.11 -2.67
N ALA A 57 26.17 -13.36 -3.76
CA ALA A 57 27.55 -13.87 -3.72
C ALA A 57 28.52 -12.88 -3.07
N ALA A 58 28.31 -11.57 -3.26
CA ALA A 58 29.09 -10.55 -2.57
C ALA A 58 28.84 -10.53 -1.05
N VAL A 59 27.59 -10.65 -0.61
CA VAL A 59 27.24 -10.77 0.82
C VAL A 59 27.90 -12.01 1.43
N ALA A 60 27.89 -13.15 0.73
CA ALA A 60 28.63 -14.35 1.14
C ALA A 60 30.13 -14.07 1.30
N ALA A 61 30.74 -13.40 0.32
CA ALA A 61 32.17 -13.08 0.33
C ALA A 61 32.56 -12.11 1.45
N LEU A 62 31.61 -11.31 1.95
CA LEU A 62 31.78 -10.46 3.13
C LEU A 62 31.66 -11.23 4.45
N GLY A 63 31.39 -12.54 4.42
CA GLY A 63 31.28 -13.40 5.59
C GLY A 63 29.88 -13.46 6.21
N HIS A 64 28.85 -13.08 5.47
CA HIS A 64 27.45 -13.07 5.95
C HIS A 64 26.58 -14.07 5.18
N ASP A 65 25.50 -14.52 5.81
CA ASP A 65 24.50 -15.37 5.16
C ASP A 65 23.80 -14.62 4.01
N PRO A 66 23.85 -15.08 2.75
CA PRO A 66 23.15 -14.44 1.62
C PRO A 66 21.64 -14.33 1.80
N ALA A 67 21.02 -15.14 2.66
CA ALA A 67 19.61 -15.04 2.99
C ALA A 67 19.26 -13.74 3.74
N CYS A 68 20.25 -13.06 4.34
CA CYS A 68 20.03 -11.76 4.97
C CYS A 68 19.66 -10.67 3.95
N LEU A 69 20.01 -10.86 2.67
CA LEU A 69 19.65 -9.96 1.58
C LEU A 69 18.42 -10.49 0.83
N THR A 70 17.33 -9.74 0.95
CA THR A 70 16.12 -9.88 0.13
C THR A 70 16.09 -8.79 -0.92
N VAL A 71 15.92 -9.16 -2.19
CA VAL A 71 15.73 -8.22 -3.28
C VAL A 71 14.31 -8.36 -3.81
N LEU A 72 13.53 -7.29 -3.73
CA LEU A 72 12.21 -7.17 -4.34
C LEU A 72 12.36 -6.52 -5.70
N LEU A 73 11.82 -7.16 -6.74
CA LEU A 73 11.76 -6.59 -8.07
C LEU A 73 10.43 -5.89 -8.28
N VAL A 74 10.50 -4.67 -8.82
CA VAL A 74 9.36 -3.85 -9.21
C VAL A 74 9.30 -3.83 -10.74
N GLN A 75 8.16 -4.23 -11.29
CA GLN A 75 7.92 -4.20 -12.74
C GLN A 75 7.71 -2.78 -13.24
N ILE A 76 7.92 -2.62 -14.55
CA ILE A 76 7.59 -1.38 -15.25
C ILE A 76 6.07 -1.21 -15.26
N VAL A 77 5.65 0.01 -14.95
CA VAL A 77 4.24 0.46 -15.02
C VAL A 77 3.95 0.93 -16.44
N ARG A 78 2.78 0.54 -16.96
CA ARG A 78 2.23 1.08 -18.20
C ARG A 78 1.29 2.23 -17.86
N LEU A 79 1.56 3.41 -18.40
CA LEU A 79 0.69 4.57 -18.26
C LEU A 79 -0.40 4.54 -19.32
N LEU A 80 -1.65 4.64 -18.87
CA LEU A 80 -2.84 4.74 -19.72
C LEU A 80 -3.51 6.11 -19.51
N ARG A 81 -4.27 6.54 -20.51
CA ARG A 81 -5.21 7.65 -20.40
C ARG A 81 -6.51 7.23 -21.08
N ALA A 82 -7.59 7.13 -20.29
CA ALA A 82 -8.89 6.67 -20.77
C ALA A 82 -8.82 5.30 -21.49
N GLY A 83 -8.05 4.36 -20.93
CA GLY A 83 -7.85 3.01 -21.44
C GLY A 83 -6.81 2.87 -22.56
N GLU A 84 -6.33 3.99 -23.12
CA GLU A 84 -5.36 3.99 -24.21
C GLU A 84 -3.94 4.21 -23.68
N GLU A 85 -2.97 3.45 -24.21
CA GLU A 85 -1.59 3.55 -23.77
C GLU A 85 -0.96 4.88 -24.20
N VAL A 86 -0.40 5.58 -23.21
CA VAL A 86 0.34 6.81 -23.47
C VAL A 86 1.72 6.44 -23.99
N ARG A 87 1.88 6.50 -25.32
CA ARG A 87 3.15 6.17 -25.97
C ARG A 87 4.19 7.26 -25.68
N MET A 88 5.28 6.86 -25.01
CA MET A 88 6.46 7.70 -24.86
C MET A 88 7.10 7.96 -26.23
N SER A 89 7.17 9.23 -26.64
CA SER A 89 7.76 9.60 -27.91
C SER A 89 9.29 9.62 -27.81
N LYS A 90 9.93 8.64 -28.43
CA LYS A 90 11.41 8.58 -28.56
C LYS A 90 12.01 9.75 -29.38
N ARG A 91 11.19 10.57 -30.05
CA ARG A 91 11.65 11.62 -30.99
C ARG A 91 11.47 13.05 -30.47
N THR A 92 10.53 13.30 -29.56
CA THR A 92 10.31 14.62 -28.95
C THR A 92 10.86 14.72 -27.52
N GLY A 93 11.22 13.59 -26.89
CA GLY A 93 11.73 13.59 -25.52
C GLY A 93 10.62 13.72 -24.46
N ASP A 94 9.36 13.57 -24.86
CA ASP A 94 8.21 13.61 -23.96
C ASP A 94 8.15 12.28 -23.16
N PHE A 95 8.92 12.23 -22.07
CA PHE A 95 8.75 11.26 -20.99
C PHE A 95 7.86 11.91 -19.94
N ILE A 96 6.74 11.26 -19.58
CA ILE A 96 5.93 11.73 -18.46
C ILE A 96 6.73 11.46 -17.19
N SER A 97 7.18 12.54 -16.54
CA SER A 97 7.87 12.42 -15.27
C SER A 97 6.91 11.99 -14.16
N LEU A 98 7.44 11.34 -13.11
CA LEU A 98 6.64 11.07 -11.91
C LEU A 98 6.08 12.36 -11.30
N GLN A 99 6.79 13.48 -11.44
CA GLN A 99 6.32 14.79 -10.99
C GLN A 99 5.04 15.21 -11.72
N GLU A 100 5.00 15.10 -13.05
CA GLU A 100 3.79 15.41 -13.83
C GLU A 100 2.62 14.50 -13.44
N VAL A 101 2.86 13.21 -13.23
CA VAL A 101 1.81 12.29 -12.74
C VAL A 101 1.28 12.76 -11.39
N LEU A 102 2.17 13.08 -10.45
CA LEU A 102 1.79 13.55 -9.11
C LEU A 102 1.03 14.87 -9.13
N GLU A 103 1.41 15.81 -10.00
CA GLU A 103 0.71 17.07 -10.19
C GLU A 103 -0.69 16.87 -10.78
N GLU A 104 -0.86 15.86 -11.65
CA GLU A 104 -2.14 15.59 -12.30
C GLU A 104 -3.13 14.82 -11.41
N VAL A 105 -2.69 13.76 -10.72
CA VAL A 105 -3.59 12.82 -10.00
C VAL A 105 -3.47 12.90 -8.48
N GLY A 106 -2.41 13.54 -7.97
CA GLY A 106 -2.12 13.64 -6.55
C GLY A 106 -1.36 12.45 -5.95
N PRO A 107 -0.68 12.65 -4.81
CA PRO A 107 0.19 11.64 -4.20
C PRO A 107 -0.56 10.43 -3.65
N ASP A 108 -1.79 10.62 -3.15
CA ASP A 108 -2.60 9.57 -2.56
C ASP A 108 -3.03 8.53 -3.60
N ALA A 109 -3.51 8.98 -4.77
CA ALA A 109 -3.87 8.11 -5.87
C ALA A 109 -2.66 7.33 -6.38
N CYS A 110 -1.52 7.99 -6.56
CA CYS A 110 -0.26 7.34 -6.92
C CYS A 110 0.11 6.23 -5.92
N ARG A 111 0.23 6.56 -4.63
CA ARG A 111 0.62 5.59 -3.59
C ARG A 111 -0.33 4.42 -3.53
N TYR A 112 -1.64 4.67 -3.51
CA TYR A 112 -2.62 3.62 -3.39
C TYR A 112 -2.58 2.70 -4.62
N ILE A 113 -2.64 3.25 -5.83
CA ILE A 113 -2.74 2.48 -7.09
C ILE A 113 -1.46 1.69 -7.35
N PHE A 114 -0.27 2.27 -7.13
CA PHE A 114 1.00 1.54 -7.27
C PHE A 114 1.10 0.34 -6.31
N LEU A 115 0.42 0.42 -5.17
CA LEU A 115 0.38 -0.66 -4.19
C LEU A 115 -0.77 -1.64 -4.44
N THR A 116 -1.63 -1.49 -5.46
CA THR A 116 -2.74 -2.44 -5.70
C THR A 116 -2.31 -3.78 -6.31
N ARG A 117 -1.04 -3.94 -6.68
CA ARG A 117 -0.49 -5.13 -7.33
C ARG A 117 0.80 -5.58 -6.63
N ARG A 118 1.14 -6.86 -6.80
CA ARG A 118 2.45 -7.38 -6.39
C ARG A 118 3.53 -6.61 -7.15
N SER A 119 4.67 -6.37 -6.50
CA SER A 119 5.76 -5.61 -7.12
C SER A 119 6.28 -6.30 -8.39
N ASP A 120 6.23 -7.63 -8.43
CA ASP A 120 6.69 -8.45 -9.56
C ASP A 120 5.68 -8.56 -10.71
N SER A 121 4.52 -7.90 -10.61
CA SER A 121 3.44 -7.94 -11.59
C SER A 121 3.32 -6.63 -12.36
N HIS A 122 2.94 -6.71 -13.64
CA HIS A 122 2.63 -5.52 -14.43
C HIS A 122 1.44 -4.76 -13.83
N LEU A 123 1.51 -3.43 -13.91
CA LEU A 123 0.45 -2.52 -13.49
C LEU A 123 0.14 -1.55 -14.62
N ASP A 124 -1.14 -1.49 -14.98
CA ASP A 124 -1.69 -0.44 -15.81
C ASP A 124 -2.18 0.69 -14.89
N PHE A 125 -1.60 1.88 -15.06
CA PHE A 125 -1.94 3.09 -14.31
C PHE A 125 -2.68 4.05 -15.24
N ASP A 126 -4.00 4.13 -15.10
CA ASP A 126 -4.83 5.04 -15.87
C ASP A 126 -4.98 6.41 -15.18
N LEU A 127 -4.51 7.46 -15.86
CA LEU A 127 -4.50 8.83 -15.34
C LEU A 127 -5.91 9.38 -15.14
N GLU A 128 -6.87 9.06 -16.01
CA GLU A 128 -8.25 9.55 -15.88
C GLU A 128 -8.96 8.86 -14.71
N VAL A 129 -8.75 7.54 -14.55
CA VAL A 129 -9.30 6.80 -13.40
C VAL A 129 -8.70 7.31 -12.09
N ALA A 130 -7.37 7.49 -12.04
CA ALA A 130 -6.68 7.95 -10.84
C ALA A 130 -7.10 9.37 -10.41
N LYS A 131 -7.45 10.23 -11.38
CA LYS A 131 -7.91 11.60 -11.16
C LYS A 131 -9.39 11.71 -10.80
N ALA A 132 -10.21 10.76 -11.24
CA ALA A 132 -11.66 10.82 -11.07
C ALA A 132 -12.07 10.74 -9.60
N GLN A 133 -13.01 11.60 -9.20
CA GLN A 133 -13.74 11.49 -7.93
C GLN A 133 -14.96 10.58 -8.12
N SER A 134 -14.71 9.31 -8.44
CA SER A 134 -15.74 8.32 -8.74
C SER A 134 -15.49 7.02 -8.00
N MET A 135 -16.51 6.17 -7.92
CA MET A 135 -16.39 4.84 -7.31
C MET A 135 -15.50 3.87 -8.12
N GLU A 136 -15.13 4.23 -9.35
CA GLU A 136 -14.16 3.47 -10.16
C GLU A 136 -12.72 3.74 -9.72
N ASN A 137 -12.46 4.89 -9.11
CA ASN A 137 -11.16 5.21 -8.54
C ASN A 137 -10.98 4.47 -7.19
N PRO A 138 -10.05 3.51 -7.10
CA PRO A 138 -9.92 2.66 -5.92
C PRO A 138 -9.53 3.44 -4.66
N VAL A 139 -8.73 4.51 -4.76
CA VAL A 139 -8.40 5.31 -3.56
C VAL A 139 -9.61 6.13 -3.12
N TYR A 140 -10.34 6.73 -4.05
CA TYR A 140 -11.54 7.51 -3.76
C TYR A 140 -12.60 6.62 -3.10
N TYR A 141 -12.82 5.43 -3.63
CA TYR A 141 -13.75 4.43 -3.09
C TYR A 141 -13.52 4.19 -1.59
N VAL A 142 -12.26 4.01 -1.18
CA VAL A 142 -11.90 3.76 0.23
C VAL A 142 -11.92 5.04 1.07
N GLN A 143 -11.35 6.14 0.58
CA GLN A 143 -11.35 7.41 1.31
C GLN A 143 -12.78 7.90 1.57
N TYR A 144 -13.70 7.63 0.65
CA TYR A 144 -15.10 8.00 0.78
C TYR A 144 -15.80 7.26 1.93
N VAL A 145 -15.39 6.02 2.24
CA VAL A 145 -15.85 5.31 3.45
C VAL A 145 -15.46 6.08 4.71
N HIS A 146 -14.19 6.50 4.81
CA HIS A 146 -13.73 7.26 5.96
C HIS A 146 -14.48 8.60 6.10
N ALA A 147 -14.60 9.36 5.01
CA ALA A 147 -15.32 10.63 4.99
C ALA A 147 -16.80 10.47 5.35
N ARG A 148 -17.43 9.39 4.88
CA ARG A 148 -18.82 9.05 5.21
C ARG A 148 -18.99 8.68 6.68
N CYS A 149 -18.09 7.85 7.24
CA CYS A 149 -18.12 7.55 8.67
C CYS A 149 -17.97 8.83 9.50
N ALA A 150 -17.03 9.71 9.14
CA ALA A 150 -16.86 11.01 9.77
C ALA A 150 -18.14 11.86 9.68
N SER A 151 -18.82 11.85 8.52
CA SER A 151 -20.08 12.56 8.35
C SER A 151 -21.19 12.02 9.23
N ILE A 152 -21.35 10.70 9.32
CA ILE A 152 -22.39 10.07 10.16
C ILE A 152 -22.20 10.45 11.62
N LEU A 153 -20.98 10.40 12.13
CA LEU A 153 -20.66 10.77 13.51
C LEU A 153 -20.97 12.26 13.77
N ARG A 154 -20.66 13.15 12.83
CA ARG A 154 -21.03 14.59 12.93
C ARG A 154 -22.54 14.81 12.91
N GLU A 155 -23.28 14.08 12.09
CA GLU A 155 -24.74 14.20 12.06
C GLU A 155 -25.38 13.67 13.35
N ALA A 156 -24.80 12.63 13.97
CA ALA A 156 -25.22 12.14 15.28
C ALA A 156 -25.05 13.22 16.36
N GLU A 157 -23.88 13.86 16.38
CA GLU A 157 -23.56 14.95 17.32
C GLU A 157 -24.54 16.13 17.18
N LYS A 158 -24.83 16.55 15.94
CA LYS A 158 -25.84 17.60 15.66
C LYS A 158 -27.24 17.23 16.12
N ALA A 159 -27.59 15.94 16.08
CA ALA A 159 -28.85 15.41 16.57
C ALA A 159 -28.89 15.24 18.10
N GLY A 160 -27.82 15.63 18.82
CA GLY A 160 -27.72 15.51 20.27
C GLY A 160 -27.40 14.10 20.75
N VAL A 161 -26.97 13.20 19.85
CA VAL A 161 -26.51 11.86 20.22
C VAL A 161 -25.01 11.95 20.56
N PRO A 162 -24.59 11.54 21.76
CA PRO A 162 -23.19 11.61 22.14
C PRO A 162 -22.33 10.65 21.29
N PRO A 163 -21.03 10.93 21.12
CA PRO A 163 -20.12 9.99 20.48
C PRO A 163 -20.09 8.65 21.24
N PRO A 164 -19.94 7.52 20.53
CA PRO A 164 -19.92 6.22 21.18
C PRO A 164 -18.68 6.10 22.09
N ALA A 165 -18.88 5.63 23.32
CA ALA A 165 -17.79 5.29 24.21
C ALA A 165 -17.03 4.05 23.69
N PRO A 166 -15.73 3.88 24.01
CA PRO A 166 -14.97 2.68 23.61
C PRO A 166 -15.59 1.36 24.08
N ASP A 167 -16.30 1.38 25.20
CA ASP A 167 -17.01 0.27 25.84
C ASP A 167 -18.54 0.34 25.62
N ALA A 168 -18.99 1.08 24.61
CA ALA A 168 -20.41 1.18 24.28
C ALA A 168 -21.04 -0.21 24.10
N PRO A 169 -22.27 -0.43 24.58
CA PRO A 169 -22.97 -1.69 24.40
C PRO A 169 -23.23 -1.92 22.91
N VAL A 170 -22.85 -3.12 22.44
CA VAL A 170 -22.99 -3.53 21.03
C VAL A 170 -23.92 -4.74 20.86
N ASP A 171 -24.59 -5.17 21.93
CA ASP A 171 -25.47 -6.36 21.94
C ASP A 171 -26.64 -6.25 20.94
N SER A 172 -27.03 -5.02 20.58
CA SER A 172 -28.06 -4.75 19.58
C SER A 172 -27.58 -4.93 18.12
N LEU A 173 -26.29 -5.18 17.87
CA LEU A 173 -25.78 -5.53 16.54
C LEU A 173 -26.05 -7.00 16.25
N ALA A 174 -27.15 -7.26 15.53
CA ALA A 174 -27.62 -8.61 15.24
C ALA A 174 -27.63 -8.95 13.75
N LEU A 175 -27.44 -7.97 12.87
CA LEU A 175 -27.52 -8.20 11.44
C LEU A 175 -26.28 -8.97 10.94
N PRO A 176 -26.44 -9.93 10.00
CA PRO A 176 -25.31 -10.61 9.38
C PRO A 176 -24.26 -9.64 8.81
N GLU A 177 -24.70 -8.52 8.22
CA GLU A 177 -23.81 -7.47 7.71
C GLU A 177 -23.03 -6.74 8.80
N GLU A 178 -23.65 -6.48 9.96
CA GLU A 178 -22.97 -5.83 11.09
C GLU A 178 -21.87 -6.75 11.64
N LEU A 179 -22.18 -8.04 11.78
CA LEU A 179 -21.22 -9.06 12.22
C LEU A 179 -20.11 -9.29 11.19
N ALA A 180 -20.41 -9.20 9.89
CA ALA A 180 -19.41 -9.29 8.82
C ALA A 180 -18.41 -8.12 8.89
N LEU A 181 -18.91 -6.89 9.02
CA LEU A 181 -18.07 -5.69 9.16
C LEU A 181 -17.17 -5.76 10.40
N LEU A 182 -17.71 -6.21 11.54
CA LEU A 182 -16.91 -6.42 12.75
C LEU A 182 -15.79 -7.42 12.51
N LYS A 183 -16.09 -8.56 11.88
CA LYS A 183 -15.07 -9.56 11.53
C LYS A 183 -14.01 -8.95 10.62
N GLN A 184 -14.38 -8.22 9.57
CA GLN A 184 -13.40 -7.54 8.71
C GLN A 184 -12.52 -6.57 9.49
N CYS A 185 -13.08 -5.78 10.40
CA CYS A 185 -12.32 -4.86 11.24
C CYS A 185 -11.27 -5.60 12.09
N THR A 186 -11.60 -6.78 12.61
CA THR A 186 -10.68 -7.59 13.42
C THR A 186 -9.52 -8.18 12.63
N LEU A 187 -9.62 -8.30 11.30
CA LEU A 187 -8.58 -8.91 10.46
C LEU A 187 -7.38 -7.98 10.20
N LEU A 188 -7.49 -6.66 10.45
CA LEU A 188 -6.41 -5.72 10.10
C LEU A 188 -5.03 -6.12 10.67
N PRO A 189 -4.87 -6.50 11.96
CA PRO A 189 -3.58 -6.90 12.49
C PRO A 189 -2.97 -8.08 11.75
N GLU A 190 -3.76 -9.12 11.47
CA GLU A 190 -3.30 -10.31 10.74
C GLU A 190 -2.89 -9.96 9.30
N VAL A 191 -3.65 -9.09 8.62
CA VAL A 191 -3.30 -8.61 7.27
C VAL A 191 -1.98 -7.85 7.29
N VAL A 192 -1.76 -6.97 8.28
CA VAL A 192 -0.52 -6.21 8.44
C VAL A 192 0.67 -7.13 8.69
N GLU A 193 0.54 -8.07 9.62
CA GLU A 193 1.59 -9.05 9.94
C GLU A 193 1.94 -9.89 8.72
N ALA A 194 0.94 -10.39 8.00
CA ALA A 194 1.14 -11.21 6.82
C ALA A 194 1.77 -10.40 5.67
N ALA A 195 1.36 -9.13 5.47
CA ALA A 195 1.96 -8.23 4.50
C ALA A 195 3.43 -7.93 4.83
N ALA A 196 3.75 -7.67 6.10
CA ALA A 196 5.11 -7.38 6.55
C ALA A 196 6.03 -8.61 6.45
N ALA A 197 5.52 -9.80 6.82
CA ALA A 197 6.27 -11.05 6.73
C ALA A 197 6.60 -11.41 5.28
N ALA A 198 5.62 -11.27 4.39
CA ALA A 198 5.79 -11.57 2.96
C ALA A 198 6.43 -10.43 2.15
N LEU A 199 6.58 -9.23 2.72
CA LEU A 199 6.97 -8.00 2.00
C LEU A 199 5.99 -7.66 0.86
N GLU A 200 4.70 -7.82 1.14
CA GLU A 200 3.60 -7.73 0.19
C GLU A 200 2.61 -6.62 0.61
N PRO A 201 2.97 -5.33 0.47
CA PRO A 201 2.12 -4.22 0.90
C PRO A 201 0.77 -4.16 0.16
N HIS A 202 0.67 -4.79 -1.01
CA HIS A 202 -0.55 -4.84 -1.82
C HIS A 202 -1.73 -5.57 -1.18
N ARG A 203 -1.48 -6.34 -0.11
CA ARG A 203 -2.53 -6.96 0.70
C ARG A 203 -3.39 -5.91 1.41
N LEU A 204 -2.83 -4.76 1.78
CA LEU A 204 -3.57 -3.69 2.47
C LEU A 204 -4.60 -3.00 1.55
N PRO A 205 -4.26 -2.57 0.31
CA PRO A 205 -5.27 -2.10 -0.63
C PRO A 205 -6.37 -3.12 -0.90
N ALA A 206 -6.04 -4.40 -1.06
CA ALA A 206 -7.05 -5.44 -1.26
C ALA A 206 -8.01 -5.58 -0.06
N TYR A 207 -7.46 -5.57 1.15
CA TYR A 207 -8.24 -5.56 2.40
C TYR A 207 -9.14 -4.32 2.49
N LEU A 208 -8.60 -3.13 2.22
CA LEU A 208 -9.34 -1.88 2.25
C LEU A 208 -10.49 -1.85 1.25
N GLN A 209 -10.28 -2.38 0.03
CA GLN A 209 -11.35 -2.50 -0.97
C GLN A 209 -12.48 -3.41 -0.47
N ALA A 210 -12.14 -4.57 0.10
CA ALA A 210 -13.14 -5.51 0.64
C ALA A 210 -13.95 -4.88 1.78
N LEU A 211 -13.28 -4.24 2.75
CA LEU A 211 -13.93 -3.54 3.85
C LEU A 211 -14.82 -2.39 3.34
N ALA A 212 -14.36 -1.65 2.34
CA ALA A 212 -15.13 -0.56 1.76
C ALA A 212 -16.39 -1.06 1.05
N THR A 213 -16.29 -2.14 0.27
CA THR A 213 -17.45 -2.77 -0.38
C THR A 213 -18.49 -3.24 0.63
N GLU A 214 -18.06 -3.91 1.71
CA GLU A 214 -18.98 -4.32 2.77
C GLU A 214 -19.67 -3.12 3.42
N PHE A 215 -18.91 -2.05 3.73
CA PHE A 215 -19.47 -0.87 4.36
C PHE A 215 -20.45 -0.11 3.46
N HIS A 216 -20.12 0.05 2.17
CA HIS A 216 -21.04 0.66 1.20
C HIS A 216 -22.33 -0.13 1.08
N GLY A 217 -22.26 -1.46 1.03
CA GLY A 217 -23.42 -2.34 1.02
C GLY A 217 -24.29 -2.17 2.27
N TYR A 218 -23.67 -2.20 3.45
CA TYR A 218 -24.34 -2.02 4.73
C TYR A 218 -25.05 -0.65 4.82
N TYR A 219 -24.33 0.44 4.53
CA TYR A 219 -24.88 1.79 4.63
C TYR A 219 -26.03 2.04 3.66
N THR A 220 -26.02 1.42 2.48
CA THR A 220 -27.10 1.56 1.50
C THR A 220 -28.41 0.91 1.99
N ARG A 221 -28.31 -0.15 2.81
CA ARG A 221 -29.47 -0.93 3.28
C ARG A 221 -29.95 -0.53 4.67
N HIS A 222 -29.06 -0.02 5.52
CA HIS A 222 -29.34 0.18 6.94
C HIS A 222 -29.04 1.60 7.39
N ARG A 223 -30.04 2.21 8.04
CA ARG A 223 -29.89 3.53 8.63
C ARG A 223 -29.19 3.42 9.99
N VAL A 224 -28.13 4.20 10.17
CA VAL A 224 -27.36 4.25 11.43
C VAL A 224 -28.16 4.94 12.54
N LEU A 225 -28.64 6.15 12.29
CA LEU A 225 -29.47 6.91 13.24
C LEU A 225 -30.92 6.46 13.13
N SER A 226 -31.44 5.78 14.14
CA SER A 226 -32.80 5.24 14.16
C SER A 226 -33.61 5.77 15.34
N ASN A 227 -34.88 5.35 15.46
CA ASN A 227 -35.72 5.68 16.61
C ASN A 227 -35.40 4.82 17.85
N ASP A 228 -34.50 3.84 17.71
CA ASP A 228 -34.00 3.00 18.79
C ASP A 228 -32.63 3.55 19.27
N PRO A 229 -32.55 4.13 20.48
CA PRO A 229 -31.31 4.71 21.00
C PRO A 229 -30.18 3.69 21.22
N ASP A 230 -30.52 2.46 21.63
CA ASP A 230 -29.54 1.42 21.93
C ASP A 230 -28.93 0.91 20.63
N LEU A 231 -29.77 0.64 19.63
CA LEU A 231 -29.30 0.28 18.29
C LEU A 231 -28.50 1.40 17.63
N THR A 232 -28.92 2.65 17.82
CA THR A 232 -28.19 3.82 17.29
C THR A 232 -26.80 3.91 17.91
N THR A 233 -26.68 3.78 19.24
CA THR A 233 -25.40 3.78 19.95
C THR A 233 -24.49 2.66 19.45
N ALA A 234 -25.02 1.44 19.34
CA ALA A 234 -24.28 0.27 18.87
C ALA A 234 -23.76 0.45 17.42
N ARG A 235 -24.60 0.98 16.51
CA ARG A 235 -24.21 1.24 15.13
C ARG A 235 -23.22 2.39 14.99
N LEU A 236 -23.31 3.42 15.84
CA LEU A 236 -22.31 4.48 15.87
C LEU A 236 -20.96 3.95 16.33
N ALA A 237 -20.91 3.03 17.29
CA ALA A 237 -19.67 2.36 17.71
C ALA A 237 -19.05 1.55 16.54
N LEU A 238 -19.87 0.82 15.78
CA LEU A 238 -19.43 0.13 14.56
C LEU A 238 -18.85 1.12 13.52
N VAL A 239 -19.54 2.22 13.26
CA VAL A 239 -19.09 3.26 12.31
C VAL A 239 -17.77 3.90 12.76
N ALA A 240 -17.63 4.20 14.06
CA ALA A 240 -16.38 4.72 14.61
C ALA A 240 -15.22 3.72 14.46
N THR A 241 -15.50 2.43 14.67
CA THR A 241 -14.52 1.35 14.49
C THR A 241 -14.07 1.25 13.03
N VAL A 242 -15.01 1.22 12.07
CA VAL A 242 -14.68 1.20 10.63
C VAL A 242 -13.85 2.43 10.26
N LYS A 243 -14.22 3.63 10.72
CA LYS A 243 -13.46 4.86 10.50
C LYS A 243 -12.01 4.71 10.96
N GLN A 244 -11.79 4.22 12.17
CA GLN A 244 -10.46 4.07 12.75
C GLN A 244 -9.61 3.03 11.99
N VAL A 245 -10.21 1.89 11.65
CA VAL A 245 -9.54 0.81 10.90
C VAL A 245 -9.10 1.30 9.52
N VAL A 246 -9.99 1.98 8.79
CA VAL A 246 -9.66 2.56 7.48
C VAL A 246 -8.56 3.62 7.60
N ALA A 247 -8.63 4.50 8.60
CA ALA A 247 -7.60 5.51 8.84
C ALA A 247 -6.23 4.88 9.13
N ASN A 248 -6.18 3.85 9.98
CA ASN A 248 -4.95 3.13 10.31
C ASN A 248 -4.33 2.47 9.07
N ALA A 249 -5.15 1.75 8.29
CA ALA A 249 -4.68 1.04 7.10
C ALA A 249 -4.22 2.00 5.98
N LEU A 250 -4.94 3.11 5.75
CA LEU A 250 -4.51 4.16 4.82
C LEU A 250 -3.22 4.84 5.30
N GLY A 251 -3.10 5.09 6.61
CA GLY A 251 -1.91 5.66 7.22
C GLY A 251 -0.65 4.81 7.00
N LEU A 252 -0.76 3.48 7.08
CA LEU A 252 0.33 2.55 6.76
C LEU A 252 0.77 2.62 5.29
N LEU A 253 -0.14 2.99 4.38
CA LEU A 253 0.15 3.19 2.96
C LEU A 253 0.68 4.60 2.64
N GLY A 254 0.70 5.50 3.62
CA GLY A 254 1.04 6.91 3.42
C GLY A 254 -0.01 7.66 2.60
N VAL A 255 -1.27 7.23 2.68
CA VAL A 255 -2.44 7.81 2.00
C VAL A 255 -3.30 8.53 3.03
N ALA A 256 -3.84 9.71 2.70
CA ALA A 256 -4.69 10.44 3.63
C ALA A 256 -6.05 9.76 3.84
N ALA A 257 -6.62 9.94 5.03
CA ALA A 257 -7.98 9.54 5.37
C ALA A 257 -8.82 10.82 5.63
N PRO A 258 -9.40 11.44 4.59
CA PRO A 258 -10.08 12.72 4.73
C PRO A 258 -11.40 12.58 5.51
N ASP A 259 -11.69 13.52 6.41
CA ASP A 259 -12.98 13.57 7.13
C ASP A 259 -14.13 14.14 6.26
N ARG A 260 -13.79 14.69 5.08
CA ARG A 260 -14.71 15.29 4.10
C ARG A 260 -14.15 15.09 2.69
N MET A 261 -15.01 14.68 1.75
CA MET A 261 -14.72 14.53 0.32
C MET A 261 -15.89 15.05 -0.49
#